data_AF-A0A1B6EL40-F1
#
_entry.id   AF-A0A1B6EL40-F1
#
_cell.length_a   1.000
_cell.length_b   1.000
_cell.length_c   1.000
_cell.angle_alpha   90.00
_cell.angle_beta   90.00
_cell.angle_gamma   90.00
#
_symmetry.space_group_name_H-M   'P 1'
#
loop_
_entity.id
_entity.type
_entity.pdbx_description
1 polymer ?
#
loop_
_entity_poly.entity_id
_entity_poly.type
_entity_poly.pdbx_seq_one_letter_code
_entity_poly.pdbx_strand_id
1 'polypeptide(L)'
;AACDTFRAGAVEQLRVHACSLNSLYVNEEDQNAVPVIKLFEQGYGKDVTKVALQAVKYATDYKYDVLLIDTAGRMHNKEPLMRELAKLVKFIDPDLLLFVGEALVGNVGAIQLVKFNEALVNNAADRKNPKCIDGILLTKFDTVSDKVGAAISMTYSSGQPIMF
;
A
#
# COMPACT_ATOMS: atom_id res chain seq x y z
N ALA A 1 -3.76 -2.33 8.32
CA ALA A 1 -2.73 -1.80 9.24
C ALA A 1 -2.34 -0.40 8.82
N ALA A 2 -2.36 0.54 9.77
CA ALA A 2 -1.95 1.93 9.57
C ALA A 2 -0.43 2.05 9.73
N CYS A 3 0.31 1.97 8.62
CA CYS A 3 1.77 2.08 8.58
C CYS A 3 2.26 3.44 8.03
N ASP A 4 1.35 4.37 7.69
CA ASP A 4 1.65 5.80 7.55
C ASP A 4 1.67 6.46 8.94
N THR A 5 2.84 6.40 9.61
CA THR A 5 3.05 7.00 10.93
C THR A 5 3.65 8.40 10.88
N PHE A 6 3.78 8.98 9.67
CA PHE A 6 4.46 10.26 9.43
C PHE A 6 3.48 11.39 9.09
N ARG A 7 2.47 11.13 8.25
CA ARG A 7 1.53 12.16 7.80
C ARG A 7 0.45 12.39 8.86
N ALA A 8 0.29 13.64 9.28
CA ALA A 8 -0.78 14.02 10.21
C ALA A 8 -2.16 13.65 9.63
N GLY A 9 -2.99 13.00 10.45
CA GLY A 9 -4.34 12.58 10.08
C GLY A 9 -4.42 11.28 9.28
N ALA A 10 -3.30 10.62 8.96
CA ALA A 10 -3.31 9.36 8.20
C ALA A 10 -4.02 8.23 8.96
N VAL A 11 -3.80 8.15 10.27
CA VAL A 11 -4.44 7.13 11.12
C VAL A 11 -5.93 7.43 11.27
N GLU A 12 -6.30 8.69 11.51
CA GLU A 12 -7.70 9.15 11.57
C GLU A 12 -8.44 8.86 10.25
N GLN A 13 -7.80 9.09 9.12
CA GLN A 13 -8.35 8.80 7.79
C GLN A 13 -8.73 7.32 7.67
N LEU A 14 -7.82 6.41 8.03
CA LEU A 14 -8.12 4.97 8.02
C LEU A 14 -9.18 4.57 9.03
N ARG A 15 -9.25 5.27 10.18
CA ARG A 15 -10.29 5.03 11.18
C ARG A 15 -11.68 5.35 10.62
N VAL A 16 -11.82 6.46 9.91
CA VAL A 16 -13.06 6.82 9.22
C VAL A 16 -13.42 5.77 8.17
N HIS A 17 -12.48 5.34 7.33
CA HIS A 17 -12.73 4.28 6.36
C HIS A 17 -13.17 2.96 7.01
N ALA A 18 -12.51 2.53 8.09
CA ALA A 18 -12.88 1.33 8.82
C ALA A 18 -14.29 1.44 9.42
N CYS A 19 -14.66 2.59 9.98
CA CYS A 19 -16.02 2.83 10.49
C CYS A 19 -17.06 2.79 9.36
N SER A 20 -16.83 3.54 8.27
CA SER A 20 -17.76 3.59 7.13
C SER A 20 -17.94 2.22 6.46
N LEU A 21 -16.87 1.43 6.33
CA LEU A 21 -16.98 0.09 5.76
C LEU A 21 -17.73 -0.85 6.72
N ASN A 22 -17.44 -0.82 8.02
CA ASN A 22 -18.19 -1.63 8.98
C ASN A 22 -19.69 -1.26 8.99
N SER A 23 -20.06 0.00 8.81
CA SER A 23 -21.50 0.37 8.71
C SER A 23 -22.21 -0.24 7.50
N LEU A 24 -21.49 -0.76 6.50
CA LEU A 24 -22.08 -1.49 5.38
C LEU A 24 -22.26 -2.99 5.66
N TYR A 25 -21.52 -3.54 6.62
CA TYR A 25 -21.50 -4.98 6.93
C TYR A 25 -22.20 -5.36 8.23
N VAL A 26 -22.49 -4.40 9.11
CA VAL A 26 -23.25 -4.65 10.33
C VAL A 26 -24.74 -4.63 10.00
N ASN A 27 -25.39 -5.79 10.14
CA ASN A 27 -26.85 -5.85 10.19
C ASN A 27 -27.30 -5.15 11.49
N GLU A 28 -28.16 -4.13 11.39
CA GLU A 28 -28.64 -3.34 12.54
C GLU A 28 -29.29 -4.19 13.65
N GLU A 29 -29.69 -5.42 13.35
CA GLU A 29 -30.39 -6.33 14.27
C GLU A 29 -29.45 -7.11 15.22
N ASP A 30 -28.16 -7.25 14.90
CA ASP A 30 -27.23 -8.01 15.74
C ASP A 30 -26.34 -7.08 16.58
N GLN A 31 -26.79 -6.78 17.81
CA GLN A 31 -26.06 -5.95 18.77
C GLN A 31 -24.74 -6.60 19.27
N ASN A 32 -24.51 -7.88 18.97
CA ASN A 32 -23.26 -8.60 19.27
C ASN A 32 -22.36 -8.77 18.04
N ALA A 33 -22.69 -8.15 16.91
CA ALA A 33 -21.90 -8.24 15.70
C ALA A 33 -20.45 -7.75 15.94
N VAL A 34 -19.50 -8.67 15.79
CA VAL A 34 -18.07 -8.34 15.83
C VAL A 34 -17.73 -7.56 14.55
N PRO A 35 -17.02 -6.42 14.64
CA PRO A 35 -16.67 -5.65 13.44
C PRO A 35 -15.83 -6.51 12.50
N VAL A 36 -16.30 -6.66 11.27
CA VAL A 36 -15.65 -7.45 10.21
C VAL A 36 -14.30 -6.83 9.84
N ILE A 37 -14.21 -5.51 9.83
CA ILE A 37 -13.01 -4.77 9.45
C ILE A 37 -12.37 -4.17 10.69
N LYS A 38 -11.17 -4.65 11.03
CA LYS A 38 -10.40 -4.13 12.16
C LYS A 38 -9.22 -3.28 11.69
N LEU A 39 -9.16 -2.04 12.17
CA LEU A 39 -7.97 -1.20 12.03
C LEU A 39 -6.92 -1.59 13.08
N PHE A 40 -5.75 -2.03 12.61
CA PHE A 40 -4.55 -2.15 13.43
C PHE A 40 -3.73 -0.86 13.35
N GLU A 41 -3.52 -0.19 14.48
CA GLU A 41 -2.76 1.06 14.60
C GLU A 41 -1.95 1.10 15.91
N GLN A 42 -0.89 1.92 15.94
CA GLN A 42 -0.07 2.14 17.14
C GLN A 42 0.24 3.63 17.40
N GLY A 43 -0.54 4.52 16.77
CA GLY A 43 -0.29 5.96 16.76
C GLY A 43 0.94 6.38 15.93
N TYR A 44 1.31 7.66 16.08
CA TYR A 44 2.35 8.33 15.30
C TYR A 44 3.77 8.11 15.84
N GLY A 45 4.78 8.29 14.98
CA GLY A 45 6.20 8.26 15.37
C GLY A 45 6.76 6.87 15.74
N LYS A 46 6.01 5.80 15.46
CA LYS A 46 6.47 4.42 15.64
C LYS A 46 7.24 3.93 14.42
N ASP A 47 8.16 3.00 14.66
CA ASP A 47 8.88 2.28 13.60
C ASP A 47 7.89 1.49 12.75
N VAL A 48 7.77 1.87 11.48
CA VAL A 48 6.84 1.31 10.51
C VAL A 48 6.99 -0.21 10.37
N THR A 49 8.23 -0.71 10.43
CA THR A 49 8.52 -2.16 10.33
C THR A 49 7.97 -2.91 11.52
N LYS A 50 8.08 -2.33 12.73
CA LYS A 50 7.54 -2.94 13.95
C LYS A 50 6.01 -2.97 13.92
N VAL A 51 5.38 -1.87 13.51
CA VAL A 51 3.91 -1.79 13.38
C VAL A 51 3.41 -2.85 12.40
N ALA A 52 4.04 -2.98 11.24
CA ALA A 52 3.64 -3.95 10.23
C ALA A 52 3.81 -5.41 10.69
N LEU A 53 4.95 -5.76 11.29
CA LEU A 53 5.19 -7.11 11.82
C LEU A 53 4.19 -7.49 12.92
N GLN A 54 3.85 -6.54 13.80
CA GLN A 54 2.84 -6.77 14.82
C GLN A 54 1.43 -6.88 14.22
N ALA A 55 1.15 -6.17 13.12
CA ALA A 55 -0.10 -6.34 12.39
C ALA A 55 -0.20 -7.71 11.73
N VAL A 56 0.88 -8.24 11.14
CA VAL A 56 0.94 -9.60 10.58
C VAL A 56 0.66 -10.63 11.68
N LYS A 57 1.32 -10.48 12.84
CA LYS A 57 1.08 -11.35 14.00
C LYS A 57 -0.37 -11.27 14.47
N TYR A 58 -0.92 -10.06 14.62
CA TYR A 58 -2.32 -9.87 15.03
C TYR A 58 -3.29 -10.47 14.01
N ALA A 59 -3.07 -10.26 12.72
CA ALA A 59 -3.90 -10.85 11.67
C ALA A 59 -3.89 -12.38 11.75
N THR A 60 -2.73 -12.98 12.00
CA THR A 60 -2.54 -14.43 12.14
C THR A 60 -3.23 -14.97 13.40
N ASP A 61 -2.97 -14.37 14.57
CA ASP A 61 -3.48 -14.81 15.86
C ASP A 61 -5.02 -14.77 15.91
N TYR A 62 -5.61 -13.76 15.25
CA TYR A 62 -7.06 -13.55 15.19
C TYR A 62 -7.70 -14.06 13.88
N LYS A 63 -6.94 -14.74 13.02
CA LYS A 63 -7.40 -15.38 11.78
C LYS A 63 -8.15 -14.45 10.82
N TYR A 64 -7.62 -13.25 10.59
CA TYR A 64 -8.10 -12.39 9.49
C TYR A 64 -7.63 -12.96 8.16
N ASP A 65 -8.54 -13.04 7.18
CA ASP A 65 -8.22 -13.60 5.85
C ASP A 65 -7.26 -12.70 5.04
N VAL A 66 -7.39 -11.38 5.21
CA VAL A 66 -6.61 -10.39 4.45
C VAL A 66 -6.08 -9.31 5.37
N LEU A 67 -4.78 -8.99 5.21
CA LEU A 67 -4.14 -7.84 5.83
C LEU A 67 -3.73 -6.82 4.76
N LEU A 68 -4.41 -5.67 4.73
CA LEU A 68 -4.00 -4.52 3.92
C LEU A 68 -3.04 -3.63 4.72
N ILE A 69 -1.90 -3.27 4.14
CA ILE A 69 -0.88 -2.43 4.80
C ILE A 69 -0.78 -1.11 4.05
N ASP A 70 -1.20 -0.02 4.69
CA ASP A 70 -1.09 1.34 4.14
C ASP A 70 0.26 1.96 4.52
N THR A 71 1.01 2.42 3.53
CA THR A 71 2.36 3.00 3.74
C THR A 71 2.35 4.49 3.45
N ALA A 72 3.16 5.26 4.19
CA ALA A 72 3.37 6.67 3.88
C ALA A 72 3.84 6.87 2.42
N GLY A 73 3.32 7.91 1.76
CA GLY A 73 3.76 8.30 0.43
C GLY A 73 5.24 8.70 0.41
N ARG A 74 5.99 8.25 -0.62
CA ARG A 74 7.43 8.48 -0.74
C ARG A 74 7.76 9.04 -2.13
N MET A 75 8.67 10.00 -2.18
CA MET A 75 9.23 10.44 -3.46
C MET A 75 10.29 9.43 -3.92
N HIS A 76 10.18 8.94 -5.15
CA HIS A 76 11.08 7.94 -5.73
C HIS A 76 12.56 8.36 -5.77
N ASN A 77 12.85 9.66 -5.66
CA ASN A 77 14.21 10.21 -5.69
C ASN A 77 14.84 10.36 -4.29
N LYS A 78 14.16 9.93 -3.23
CA LYS A 78 14.66 10.00 -1.85
C LYS A 78 15.17 8.64 -1.40
N GLU A 79 16.45 8.40 -1.64
CA GLU A 79 17.17 7.16 -1.28
C GLU A 79 16.91 6.63 0.15
N PRO A 80 16.95 7.45 1.22
CA PRO A 80 16.68 6.96 2.58
C PRO A 80 15.26 6.39 2.72
N LEU A 81 14.27 7.01 2.07
CA LEU A 81 12.89 6.56 2.11
C LEU A 81 12.71 5.27 1.31
N MET A 82 13.40 5.13 0.18
CA MET A 82 13.33 3.90 -0.61
C MET A 82 14.00 2.72 0.09
N ARG A 83 15.10 2.95 0.81
CA ARG A 83 15.74 1.94 1.68
C ARG A 83 14.82 1.43 2.78
N GLU A 84 14.13 2.33 3.47
CA GLU A 84 13.16 1.95 4.49
C GLU A 84 11.99 1.15 3.91
N LEU A 85 11.50 1.52 2.73
CA LEU A 85 10.44 0.77 2.05
C LEU A 85 10.91 -0.64 1.65
N ALA A 86 12.10 -0.76 1.03
CA ALA A 86 12.66 -2.06 0.68
C ALA A 86 12.87 -2.95 1.91
N LYS A 87 13.35 -2.35 3.02
CA LYS A 87 13.46 -3.02 4.31
C LYS A 87 12.09 -3.52 4.80
N LEU A 88 11.06 -2.67 4.76
CA LEU A 88 9.70 -3.02 5.16
C LEU A 88 9.15 -4.19 4.33
N VAL A 89 9.22 -4.10 3.01
CA VAL A 89 8.77 -5.15 2.07
C VAL A 89 9.53 -6.45 2.33
N LYS A 90 10.84 -6.40 2.58
CA LYS A 90 11.65 -7.58 2.89
C LYS A 90 11.23 -8.26 4.19
N PHE A 91 10.88 -7.51 5.23
CA PHE A 91 10.50 -8.08 6.52
C PHE A 91 9.07 -8.63 6.53
N ILE A 92 8.16 -7.98 5.82
CA ILE A 92 6.76 -8.42 5.73
C ILE A 92 6.63 -9.58 4.75
N ASP A 93 7.41 -9.57 3.68
CA ASP A 93 7.33 -10.51 2.55
C ASP A 93 5.89 -10.64 2.00
N PRO A 94 5.28 -9.53 1.54
CA PRO A 94 3.87 -9.50 1.19
C PRO A 94 3.56 -10.41 -0.01
N ASP A 95 2.40 -11.07 0.04
CA ASP A 95 1.88 -11.88 -1.08
C ASP A 95 1.73 -11.04 -2.35
N LEU A 96 1.22 -9.82 -2.20
CA LEU A 96 0.98 -8.87 -3.29
C LEU A 96 1.49 -7.47 -2.92
N LEU A 97 2.34 -6.91 -3.77
CA LEU A 97 2.85 -5.54 -3.67
C LEU A 97 2.31 -4.68 -4.81
N LEU A 98 1.39 -3.76 -4.49
CA LEU A 98 0.75 -2.88 -5.46
C LEU A 98 1.36 -1.48 -5.46
N PHE A 99 1.61 -0.95 -6.65
CA PHE A 99 1.94 0.46 -6.85
C PHE A 99 0.67 1.26 -7.10
N VAL A 100 0.42 2.26 -6.26
CA VAL A 100 -0.71 3.18 -6.44
C VAL A 100 -0.23 4.39 -7.23
N GLY A 101 -0.73 4.53 -8.46
CA GLY A 101 -0.43 5.65 -9.37
C GLY A 101 -1.66 6.48 -9.69
N GLU A 102 -1.47 7.72 -10.14
CA GLU A 102 -2.56 8.58 -10.60
C GLU A 102 -2.55 8.68 -12.13
N ALA A 103 -3.73 8.59 -12.76
CA ALA A 103 -3.87 8.67 -14.20
C ALA A 103 -3.48 10.05 -14.78
N LEU A 104 -3.61 11.13 -13.99
CA LEU A 104 -3.28 12.50 -14.40
C LEU A 104 -1.78 12.77 -14.57
N VAL A 105 -0.92 11.98 -13.94
CA VAL A 105 0.52 12.26 -13.85
C VAL A 105 1.25 11.99 -15.17
N GLY A 106 0.59 11.31 -16.12
CA GLY A 106 1.14 11.02 -17.43
C GLY A 106 2.43 10.19 -17.34
N ASN A 107 3.43 10.54 -18.13
CA ASN A 107 4.68 9.76 -18.23
C ASN A 107 5.52 9.76 -16.94
N VAL A 108 5.32 10.72 -16.04
CA VAL A 108 6.05 10.77 -14.76
C VAL A 108 5.68 9.57 -13.88
N GLY A 109 4.45 9.06 -13.99
CA GLY A 109 4.00 7.90 -13.21
C GLY A 109 4.73 6.62 -13.61
N ALA A 110 5.01 6.44 -14.90
CA ALA A 110 5.80 5.31 -15.38
C ALA A 110 7.25 5.37 -14.87
N ILE A 111 7.88 6.56 -14.90
CA ILE A 111 9.23 6.76 -14.35
C ILE A 111 9.26 6.47 -12.85
N GLN A 112 8.24 6.92 -12.12
CA GLN A 112 8.13 6.64 -10.69
C GLN A 112 8.06 5.13 -10.43
N LEU A 113 7.18 4.42 -11.14
CA LEU A 113 7.03 2.97 -11.02
C LEU A 113 8.35 2.22 -11.27
N VAL A 114 9.06 2.54 -12.36
CA VAL A 114 10.36 1.92 -12.70
C VAL A 114 11.37 2.15 -11.58
N LYS A 115 11.53 3.39 -11.11
CA LYS A 115 12.48 3.73 -10.03
C LYS A 115 12.12 3.09 -8.70
N PHE A 116 10.83 2.98 -8.39
CA PHE A 116 10.37 2.27 -7.20
C PHE A 116 10.79 0.79 -7.27
N ASN A 117 10.57 0.15 -8.42
CA ASN A 117 10.93 -1.25 -8.62
C ASN A 117 12.45 -1.47 -8.55
N GLU A 118 13.23 -0.61 -9.23
CA GLU A 118 14.69 -0.63 -9.16
C GLU A 118 15.20 -0.49 -7.73
N ALA A 119 14.65 0.44 -6.96
CA ALA A 119 15.08 0.65 -5.58
C ALA A 119 14.71 -0.53 -4.66
N LEU A 120 13.57 -1.20 -4.89
CA LEU A 120 13.23 -2.43 -4.17
C LEU A 120 14.24 -3.55 -4.45
N VAL A 121 14.61 -3.74 -5.72
CA VAL A 121 15.60 -4.74 -6.15
C VAL A 121 17.00 -4.42 -5.61
N ASN A 122 17.47 -3.18 -5.79
CA ASN A 122 18.82 -2.77 -5.42
C ASN A 122 19.06 -2.84 -3.91
N ASN A 123 18.05 -2.48 -3.10
CA ASN A 123 18.15 -2.49 -1.64
C ASN A 123 17.82 -3.87 -1.02
N ALA A 124 17.51 -4.86 -1.85
CA ALA A 124 17.31 -6.27 -1.46
C ALA A 124 18.31 -7.20 -2.17
N ALA A 125 19.48 -6.68 -2.58
CA ALA A 125 20.50 -7.43 -3.32
C ALA A 125 21.02 -8.71 -2.61
N ASP A 126 20.80 -8.83 -1.30
CA ASP A 126 21.13 -10.02 -0.52
C ASP A 126 20.09 -11.15 -0.65
N ARG A 127 18.92 -10.91 -1.27
CA ARG A 127 17.93 -11.94 -1.59
C ARG A 127 18.16 -12.50 -2.98
N LYS A 128 18.09 -13.84 -3.09
CA LYS A 128 18.13 -14.56 -4.37
C LYS A 128 16.99 -14.16 -5.32
N ASN A 129 15.83 -13.80 -4.77
CA ASN A 129 14.68 -13.30 -5.51
C ASN A 129 14.09 -12.07 -4.80
N PRO A 130 14.52 -10.85 -5.15
CA PRO A 130 14.00 -9.63 -4.53
C PRO A 130 12.54 -9.41 -4.95
N LYS A 131 11.70 -9.01 -4.00
CA LYS A 131 10.29 -8.73 -4.26
C LYS A 131 10.18 -7.46 -5.10
N CYS A 132 9.49 -7.58 -6.23
CA CYS A 132 9.18 -6.48 -7.14
C CYS A 132 7.73 -6.04 -6.93
N ILE A 133 7.35 -4.94 -7.56
CA ILE A 133 5.93 -4.55 -7.68
C ILE A 133 5.22 -5.57 -8.58
N ASP A 134 4.11 -6.13 -8.09
CA ASP A 134 3.35 -7.18 -8.76
C ASP A 134 2.22 -6.60 -9.65
N GLY A 135 1.79 -5.37 -9.38
CA GLY A 135 0.69 -4.74 -10.11
C GLY A 135 0.49 -3.26 -9.80
N ILE A 136 -0.35 -2.64 -10.61
CA ILE A 136 -0.65 -1.21 -10.55
C ILE A 136 -2.12 -1.02 -10.16
N LEU A 137 -2.36 -0.10 -9.22
CA LEU A 137 -3.69 0.45 -8.92
C LEU A 137 -3.72 1.88 -9.47
N LEU A 138 -4.47 2.10 -10.55
CA LEU A 138 -4.49 3.36 -11.29
C LEU A 138 -5.69 4.22 -10.87
N THR A 139 -5.42 5.21 -10.03
CA THR A 139 -6.44 6.10 -9.44
C THR A 139 -6.73 7.34 -10.29
N LYS A 140 -7.80 8.05 -9.91
CA LYS A 140 -8.24 9.32 -10.51
C LYS A 140 -8.53 9.22 -12.02
N PHE A 141 -8.94 8.04 -12.48
CA PHE A 141 -9.20 7.82 -13.91
C PHE A 141 -10.42 8.61 -14.41
N ASP A 142 -11.35 8.94 -13.53
CA ASP A 142 -12.48 9.85 -13.76
C ASP A 142 -12.05 11.25 -14.22
N THR A 143 -10.82 11.66 -13.92
CA THR A 143 -10.33 13.01 -14.21
C THR A 143 -9.57 13.14 -15.54
N VAL A 144 -9.23 12.04 -16.22
CA VAL A 144 -8.38 12.09 -17.42
C VAL A 144 -9.14 12.27 -18.74
N SER A 145 -10.49 12.18 -18.73
CA SER A 145 -11.30 12.17 -19.96
C SER A 145 -10.70 11.18 -20.97
N ASP A 146 -10.34 11.63 -22.18
CA ASP A 146 -9.76 10.77 -23.22
C ASP A 146 -8.22 10.62 -23.11
N LYS A 147 -7.56 11.27 -22.15
CA LYS A 147 -6.11 11.27 -21.98
C LYS A 147 -5.62 10.06 -21.16
N VAL A 148 -5.94 8.87 -21.65
CA VAL A 148 -5.67 7.58 -20.96
C VAL A 148 -4.22 7.08 -21.12
N GLY A 149 -3.34 7.86 -21.74
CA GLY A 149 -1.97 7.45 -22.09
C GLY A 149 -1.11 7.02 -20.88
N ALA A 150 -1.41 7.50 -19.68
CA ALA A 150 -0.71 7.08 -18.46
C ALA A 150 -0.82 5.55 -18.21
N ALA A 151 -1.98 4.96 -18.48
CA ALA A 151 -2.20 3.52 -18.31
C ALA A 151 -1.29 2.70 -19.23
N ILE A 152 -1.17 3.13 -20.49
CA ILE A 152 -0.31 2.51 -21.49
C ILE A 152 1.16 2.68 -21.09
N SER A 153 1.57 3.91 -20.73
CA SER A 153 2.95 4.18 -20.34
C SER A 153 3.40 3.35 -19.13
N MET A 154 2.55 3.20 -18.10
CA MET A 154 2.89 2.45 -16.90
C MET A 154 3.01 0.94 -17.17
N THR A 155 2.05 0.34 -17.86
CA THR A 155 2.07 -1.09 -18.20
C THR A 155 3.21 -1.43 -19.15
N TYR A 156 3.43 -0.61 -20.18
CA TYR A 156 4.52 -0.81 -21.14
C TYR A 156 5.91 -0.69 -20.50
N SER A 157 6.13 0.34 -19.66
CA SER A 157 7.46 0.60 -19.09
C SER A 157 7.83 -0.37 -17.97
N SER A 158 6.85 -0.83 -17.19
CA SER A 158 7.09 -1.71 -16.03
C SER A 158 6.90 -3.19 -16.31
N GLY A 159 6.15 -3.53 -17.37
CA GLY A 159 5.68 -4.89 -17.63
C GLY A 159 4.64 -5.39 -16.63
N GLN A 160 4.22 -4.59 -15.65
CA GLN A 160 3.26 -4.98 -14.62
C GLN A 160 1.82 -4.67 -15.06
N PRO A 161 0.85 -5.53 -14.72
CA PRO A 161 -0.56 -5.31 -15.06
C PRO A 161 -1.18 -4.19 -14.22
N ILE A 162 -2.16 -3.48 -14.78
CA ILE A 162 -3.12 -2.70 -13.99
C ILE A 162 -4.15 -3.70 -13.43
N MET A 163 -4.22 -3.80 -12.12
CA MET A 163 -5.16 -4.68 -11.41
C MET A 163 -6.49 -3.99 -11.14
N PHE A 164 -6.46 -2.67 -10.90
CA PHE A 164 -7.60 -1.84 -10.56
C PHE A 164 -7.43 -0.42 -11.12
#